data_AF-A0A433DXQ3-F1
#
_entry.id   AF-A0A433DXQ3-F1
#
_cell.length_a   1.000
_cell.length_b   1.000
_cell.length_c   1.000
_cell.angle_alpha   90.00
_cell.angle_beta   90.00
_cell.angle_gamma   90.00
#
_symmetry.space_group_name_H-M   'P 1'
#
loop_
_entity.id
_entity.type
_entity.pdbx_description
1 polymer ?
#
loop_
_entity_poly.entity_id
_entity_poly.type
_entity_poly.pdbx_seq_one_letter_code
_entity_poly.pdbx_strand_id
1 'polypeptide(L)' 'MIAVDPRNTSRTCPECGHVSAENRPTQAKFHCVSCGHLAHADTVGALNVLRAGLVRRNANPA' A
#
# COMPACT_ATOMS: atom_id res chain seq x y z
N MET A 1 -12.21 3.82 -15.31
CA MET A 1 -11.66 3.04 -14.18
C MET A 1 -10.26 2.59 -14.57
N ILE A 2 -9.25 2.71 -13.70
CA ILE A 2 -7.86 2.31 -13.99
C ILE A 2 -7.56 1.05 -13.19
N ALA A 3 -7.20 -0.05 -13.86
CA ALA A 3 -6.79 -1.26 -13.19
C ALA A 3 -5.43 -1.06 -12.50
N VAL A 4 -5.30 -1.52 -11.25
CA VAL A 4 -4.04 -1.59 -10.50
C VAL A 4 -3.78 -3.03 -10.07
N ASP A 5 -2.50 -3.44 -10.01
CA ASP A 5 -2.17 -4.76 -9.46
C ASP A 5 -2.33 -4.70 -7.93
N PRO A 6 -3.16 -5.56 -7.31
CA PRO A 6 -3.38 -5.53 -5.88
C PRO A 6 -2.22 -6.15 -5.07
N ARG A 7 -1.24 -6.83 -5.70
CA ARG A 7 -0.14 -7.48 -4.97
C ARG A 7 0.60 -6.48 -4.10
N ASN A 8 0.90 -6.94 -2.89
CA ASN A 8 1.65 -6.20 -1.88
C ASN A 8 1.05 -4.85 -1.43
N THR A 9 -0.10 -4.42 -1.96
CA THR A 9 -0.75 -3.16 -1.57
C THR A 9 -1.04 -3.07 -0.07
N SER A 10 -1.29 -4.18 0.61
CA SER A 10 -1.51 -4.24 2.06
C SER A 10 -0.24 -4.53 2.87
N ARG A 11 0.91 -4.66 2.21
CA ARG A 11 2.22 -5.01 2.79
C ARG A 11 3.29 -3.94 2.52
N THR A 12 3.05 -3.03 1.59
CA THR A 12 3.90 -1.87 1.32
C THR A 12 3.63 -0.75 2.33
N CYS A 13 4.65 -0.32 3.05
CA CYS A 13 4.54 0.82 3.94
C CYS A 13 4.31 2.11 3.14
N PRO A 14 3.27 2.90 3.45
CA PRO A 14 3.01 4.15 2.75
C PRO A 14 3.96 5.28 3.14
N GLU A 15 4.73 5.14 4.22
CA GLU A 15 5.68 6.17 4.67
C GLU A 15 7.07 5.97 4.12
N CYS A 16 7.61 4.74 4.22
CA CYS A 16 8.98 4.45 3.80
C CYS A 16 9.09 3.57 2.55
N GLY A 17 7.98 3.04 2.04
CA GLY A 17 7.97 2.14 0.87
C GLY A 17 8.43 0.70 1.14
N HIS A 18 8.87 0.38 2.36
CA HIS A 18 9.32 -0.98 2.70
C HIS A 18 8.18 -2.01 2.54
N VAL A 19 8.47 -3.14 1.90
CA VAL A 19 7.52 -4.23 1.65
C VAL A 19 7.94 -5.47 2.41
N SER A 20 7.10 -5.96 3.32
CA SER A 20 7.35 -7.21 4.06
C SER A 20 6.05 -7.97 4.37
N ALA A 21 6.14 -9.28 4.62
CA ALA A 21 5.06 -10.09 5.20
C ALA A 21 4.66 -9.57 6.57
N GLU A 22 5.67 -9.28 7.36
CA GLU A 22 5.56 -8.92 8.76
C GLU A 22 4.91 -7.55 8.94
N ASN A 23 4.86 -6.75 7.86
CA ASN A 23 4.13 -5.50 7.84
C ASN A 23 2.62 -5.68 8.05
N ARG A 24 2.06 -6.86 7.75
CA ARG A 24 0.64 -7.17 7.94
C ARG A 24 0.51 -8.48 8.72
N PRO A 25 0.72 -8.46 10.05
CA PRO A 25 0.70 -9.68 10.86
C PRO A 25 -0.69 -10.28 10.99
N THR A 26 -1.75 -9.48 10.86
CA THR A 26 -3.14 -9.94 10.84
C THR A 26 -3.93 -9.22 9.76
N GLN A 27 -5.14 -9.68 9.45
CA GLN A 27 -6.00 -9.03 8.46
C GLN A 27 -6.23 -7.54 8.75
N ALA A 28 -6.43 -7.18 10.03
CA ALA A 28 -6.73 -5.80 10.44
C ALA A 28 -5.47 -4.94 10.70
N LYS A 29 -4.38 -5.54 11.19
CA LYS A 29 -3.23 -4.76 11.68
C LYS A 29 -2.17 -4.57 10.61
N PHE A 30 -1.63 -3.35 10.54
CA PHE A 30 -0.41 -3.02 9.81
C PHE A 30 0.64 -2.45 10.77
N HIS A 31 1.87 -2.95 10.70
CA HIS A 31 3.02 -2.44 11.45
C HIS A 31 4.30 -2.55 10.61
N CYS A 32 4.81 -1.43 10.12
CA CYS A 32 6.03 -1.45 9.33
C CYS A 32 7.25 -1.82 10.18
N VAL A 33 7.91 -2.94 9.86
CA VAL A 33 9.12 -3.39 10.57
C VAL A 33 10.35 -2.53 10.32
N SER A 34 10.29 -1.63 9.33
CA SER A 34 11.41 -0.75 8.96
C SER A 34 11.33 0.64 9.61
N CYS A 35 10.14 1.24 9.70
CA CYS A 35 9.97 2.60 10.23
C CYS A 35 9.03 2.71 11.43
N GLY A 36 8.38 1.62 11.86
CA GLY A 36 7.45 1.59 12.99
C GLY A 36 6.06 2.14 12.68
N HIS A 37 5.73 2.49 11.43
CA HIS A 37 4.41 3.01 11.08
C HIS A 37 3.28 2.00 11.40
N LEU A 38 2.26 2.46 12.13
CA LEU A 38 1.12 1.66 12.57
C LEU A 38 -0.18 2.17 11.94
N ALA A 39 -0.99 1.26 11.40
CA ALA A 39 -2.29 1.59 10.80
C ALA A 39 -3.20 0.36 10.70
N HIS A 40 -4.43 0.57 10.22
CA HIS A 40 -5.28 -0.53 9.76
C HIS A 40 -4.85 -0.98 8.37
N ALA A 41 -4.72 -2.29 8.14
CA ALA A 41 -4.18 -2.82 6.89
C ALA A 41 -5.07 -2.53 5.68
N ASP A 42 -6.39 -2.44 5.86
CA ASP A 42 -7.30 -2.05 4.77
C ASP A 42 -7.16 -0.57 4.40
N THR A 43 -6.89 0.31 5.37
CA THR A 43 -6.58 1.73 5.11
C THR A 43 -5.28 1.86 4.32
N VAL A 44 -4.24 1.09 4.70
CA VAL A 44 -2.97 1.03 3.96
C VAL A 44 -3.18 0.49 2.54
N GLY A 45 -3.98 -0.57 2.40
CA GLY A 45 -4.35 -1.14 1.10
C GLY A 45 -5.03 -0.12 0.20
N ALA A 46 -6.06 0.56 0.70
CA ALA A 46 -6.79 1.59 -0.04
C ALA A 46 -5.88 2.76 -0.46
N LEU A 47 -4.99 3.22 0.44
CA LEU A 47 -4.04 4.29 0.16
C LEU A 47 -3.06 3.89 -0.96
N ASN A 48 -2.52 2.67 -0.89
CA ASN A 48 -1.58 2.17 -1.90
C ASN A 48 -2.27 1.96 -3.27
N VAL A 49 -3.51 1.47 -3.29
CA VAL A 49 -4.33 1.37 -4.51
C VAL A 49 -4.58 2.75 -5.12
N LEU A 50 -4.96 3.75 -4.31
CA LEU A 50 -5.16 5.12 -4.77
C LEU A 50 -3.89 5.69 -5.39
N ARG A 51 -2.75 5.57 -4.69
CA ARG A 51 -1.45 6.05 -5.17
C ARG A 51 -1.06 5.37 -6.49
N ALA A 52 -1.19 4.05 -6.60
CA ALA A 52 -0.90 3.33 -7.83
C ALA A 52 -1.80 3.78 -8.99
N GLY A 53 -3.08 4.02 -8.73
CA GLY A 53 -4.03 4.54 -9.72
C GLY A 53 -3.67 5.93 -10.22
N LEU A 54 -3.28 6.84 -9.31
CA LEU A 54 -2.83 8.19 -9.66
C LEU A 54 -1.54 8.18 -10.49
N VAL A 55 -0.55 7.35 -10.11
CA VAL A 55 0.69 7.18 -10.87
C VAL A 55 0.38 6.67 -12.29
N ARG A 56 -0.49 5.67 -12.43
CA ARG A 56 -0.89 5.16 -13.75
C ARG A 56 -1.66 6.19 -14.58
N ARG A 57 -2.54 6.97 -13.97
CA ARG A 57 -3.24 8.06 -14.65
C ARG A 57 -2.27 9.12 -15.19
N ASN A 58 -1.27 9.48 -14.39
CA ASN A 58 -0.32 10.52 -14.76
C ASN A 58 0.72 10.02 -15.79
N ALA A 59 1.06 8.72 -15.76
CA ALA A 59 2.00 8.11 -16.72
C ALA A 59 1.39 7.87 -18.11
N ASN A 60 0.06 7.87 -18.21
CA ASN A 60 -0.65 7.81 -19.48
C ASN A 60 -1.57 9.03 -19.58
N PRO A 61 -1.01 10.25 -19.76
CA PRO A 61 -1.83 11.40 -20.10
C PRO A 61 -2.50 11.05 -21.42
N ALA A 62 -3.84 11.12 -21.44
CA ALA A 62 -4.62 10.83 -22.64
C ALA A 62 -4.19 11.68 -23.84
#